data_AF-A0A846B5I9-F1
#
_entry.id   AF-A0A846B5I9-F1
#
_cell.length_a   1.000
_cell.length_b   1.000
_cell.length_c   1.000
_cell.angle_alpha   90.00
_cell.angle_beta   90.00
_cell.angle_gamma   90.00
#
_symmetry.space_group_name_H-M   'P 1'
#
loop_
_entity.id
_entity.type
_entity.pdbx_description
1 polymer ?
#
loop_
_entity_poly.entity_id
_entity_poly.type
_entity_poly.pdbx_seq_one_letter_code
_entity_poly.pdbx_strand_id
1 'polypeptide(L)'
;MQPLRHHINPKTFVITLRQIAKLLKIDPRRIINWEKWHNVLWVHIQGLGGYFVSYRKLEQWIVACSTLISFCPNLDVLNAVWSMILREDQRYTEDAMWRLEVIWEQRYKYLLDRQLS
;
A
#
# COMPACT_ATOMS: atom_id res chain seq x y z
N MET A 1 8.51 -18.22 -0.18
CA MET A 1 7.68 -17.12 0.39
C MET A 1 6.83 -16.51 -0.70
N GLN A 2 5.53 -16.32 -0.45
CA GLN A 2 4.61 -15.72 -1.42
C GLN A 2 4.82 -14.19 -1.51
N PRO A 3 4.53 -13.55 -2.66
CA PRO A 3 4.62 -12.10 -2.80
C PRO A 3 3.50 -11.37 -2.03
N LEU A 4 3.74 -10.12 -1.60
CA LEU A 4 2.81 -9.32 -0.79
C LEU A 4 1.42 -9.19 -1.43
N ARG A 5 1.35 -9.16 -2.76
CA ARG A 5 0.11 -9.14 -3.55
C ARG A 5 -0.82 -10.35 -3.35
N HIS A 6 -0.37 -11.43 -2.71
CA HIS A 6 -1.25 -12.55 -2.35
C HIS A 6 -1.98 -12.31 -1.01
N HIS A 7 -1.50 -11.36 -0.20
CA HIS A 7 -2.09 -11.01 1.08
C HIS A 7 -3.00 -9.77 1.00
N ILE A 8 -2.86 -8.99 -0.08
CA ILE A 8 -3.64 -7.78 -0.33
C ILE A 8 -4.31 -7.92 -1.68
N ASN A 9 -5.64 -7.76 -1.75
CA ASN A 9 -6.41 -7.82 -2.99
C ASN A 9 -6.86 -6.41 -3.43
N PRO A 10 -6.19 -5.76 -4.40
CA PRO A 10 -6.56 -4.39 -4.83
C PRO A 10 -7.95 -4.27 -5.43
N LYS A 11 -8.55 -5.38 -5.88
CA LYS A 11 -9.90 -5.34 -6.46
C LYS A 11 -10.94 -4.88 -5.43
N THR A 12 -10.71 -5.13 -4.13
CA THR A 12 -11.63 -4.72 -3.06
C THR A 12 -11.52 -3.24 -2.68
N PHE A 13 -10.48 -2.53 -3.14
CA PHE A 13 -10.26 -1.14 -2.74
C PHE A 13 -11.36 -0.22 -3.25
N VAL A 14 -11.99 0.54 -2.36
CA VAL A 14 -12.85 1.66 -2.79
C VAL A 14 -11.93 2.82 -3.16
N ILE A 15 -11.72 3.03 -4.46
CA ILE A 15 -10.88 4.11 -5.01
C ILE A 15 -11.80 5.18 -5.58
N THR A 16 -11.59 6.42 -5.17
CA THR A 16 -12.38 7.57 -5.64
C THR A 16 -11.57 8.43 -6.60
N LEU A 17 -12.26 9.12 -7.52
CA LEU A 17 -11.64 10.07 -8.45
C LEU A 17 -10.78 11.12 -7.73
N ARG A 18 -11.26 11.62 -6.57
CA ARG A 18 -10.54 12.60 -5.75
C ARG A 18 -9.22 12.05 -5.22
N GLN A 19 -9.18 10.78 -4.80
CA GLN A 19 -7.94 10.15 -4.33
C GLN A 19 -6.93 9.99 -5.48
N ILE A 20 -7.40 9.59 -6.67
CA ILE A 20 -6.55 9.49 -7.86
C ILE A 20 -5.96 10.86 -8.20
N ALA A 21 -6.79 11.89 -8.24
CA ALA A 21 -6.37 13.27 -8.52
C ALA A 21 -5.37 13.79 -7.48
N LYS A 22 -5.61 13.54 -6.18
CA LYS A 22 -4.69 13.91 -5.10
C LYS A 22 -3.34 13.22 -5.27
N LEU A 23 -3.33 11.93 -5.56
CA LEU A 23 -2.11 11.15 -5.75
C LEU A 23 -1.31 11.65 -6.95
N LEU A 24 -1.99 11.92 -8.06
CA LEU A 24 -1.38 12.40 -9.30
C LEU A 24 -1.05 13.91 -9.28
N LYS A 25 -1.48 14.64 -8.25
CA LYS A 25 -1.33 16.09 -8.11
C LYS A 25 -1.90 16.85 -9.32
N ILE A 26 -3.08 16.45 -9.79
CA ILE A 26 -3.79 17.06 -10.92
C ILE A 26 -5.22 17.47 -10.55
N ASP A 27 -5.82 18.35 -11.35
CA ASP A 27 -7.26 18.64 -11.27
C ASP A 27 -8.07 17.37 -11.61
N PRO A 28 -9.03 16.93 -10.78
CA PRO A 28 -9.89 15.79 -11.05
C PRO A 28 -10.60 15.83 -12.41
N ARG A 29 -10.91 17.03 -12.93
CA ARG A 29 -11.56 17.24 -14.24
C ARG A 29 -10.70 16.76 -15.41
N ARG A 30 -9.39 16.65 -15.22
CA ARG A 30 -8.47 16.13 -16.22
C ARG A 30 -8.52 14.61 -16.33
N ILE A 31 -9.10 13.90 -15.37
CA ILE A 31 -9.24 12.44 -15.42
C ILE A 31 -10.49 12.12 -16.24
N ILE A 32 -10.28 11.59 -17.44
CA ILE A 32 -11.36 11.23 -18.38
C ILE A 32 -11.98 9.90 -17.98
N ASN A 33 -11.16 8.92 -17.62
CA ASN A 33 -11.60 7.59 -17.19
C ASN A 33 -10.51 6.94 -16.31
N TRP A 34 -10.86 5.89 -15.58
CA TRP A 34 -9.89 5.07 -14.84
C TRP A 34 -10.42 3.65 -14.61
N GLU A 35 -9.50 2.69 -14.52
CA GLU A 35 -9.82 1.27 -14.40
C GLU A 35 -8.83 0.54 -13.49
N LYS A 36 -9.33 -0.45 -12.75
CA LYS A 36 -8.48 -1.36 -11.97
C LYS A 36 -7.98 -2.49 -12.85
N TRP A 37 -6.69 -2.52 -13.14
CA TRP A 37 -6.05 -3.63 -13.84
C TRP A 37 -5.33 -4.54 -12.84
N HIS A 38 -4.73 -5.64 -13.32
CA HIS A 38 -4.23 -6.70 -12.44
C HIS A 38 -3.20 -6.23 -11.40
N ASN A 39 -2.25 -5.36 -11.78
CA ASN A 39 -1.17 -4.88 -10.91
C ASN A 39 -1.12 -3.36 -10.73
N VAL A 40 -1.93 -2.63 -11.48
CA VAL A 40 -1.89 -1.18 -11.59
C VAL A 40 -3.30 -0.64 -11.73
N LEU A 41 -3.47 0.61 -11.31
CA LEU A 41 -4.62 1.43 -11.65
C LEU A 41 -4.28 2.19 -12.94
N TRP A 42 -5.03 1.93 -13.99
CA TRP A 42 -4.92 2.69 -15.24
C TRP A 42 -5.79 3.95 -15.15
N VAL A 43 -5.27 5.08 -15.60
CA VAL A 43 -5.93 6.39 -15.55
C VAL A 43 -5.76 7.09 -16.89
N HIS A 44 -6.84 7.46 -17.55
CA HIS A 44 -6.80 8.29 -18.75
C HIS A 44 -6.81 9.77 -18.36
N ILE A 45 -5.72 10.47 -18.65
CA ILE A 45 -5.55 11.89 -18.32
C ILE A 45 -5.62 12.71 -19.61
N GLN A 46 -6.48 13.74 -19.61
CA GLN A 46 -6.62 14.69 -20.71
C GLN A 46 -5.27 15.36 -21.03
N GLY A 47 -4.87 15.25 -22.30
CA GLY A 47 -3.62 15.80 -22.83
C GLY A 47 -2.37 14.95 -22.53
N LEU A 48 -2.48 13.85 -21.78
CA LEU A 48 -1.37 12.95 -21.47
C LEU A 48 -1.60 11.52 -22.01
N GLY A 49 -2.86 11.10 -22.13
CA GLY A 49 -3.23 9.75 -22.52
C GLY A 49 -3.29 8.79 -21.32
N GLY A 50 -3.00 7.52 -21.56
CA GLY A 50 -3.03 6.47 -20.52
C GLY A 50 -1.85 6.58 -19.56
N TYR A 51 -2.13 6.56 -18.26
CA TYR A 51 -1.16 6.63 -17.19
C TYR A 51 -1.34 5.45 -16.23
N PHE A 52 -0.24 4.87 -15.75
CA PHE A 52 -0.26 3.69 -14.88
C PHE A 52 0.20 4.05 -13.47
N VAL A 53 -0.67 3.81 -12.50
CA VAL A 53 -0.39 4.00 -11.07
C VAL A 53 -0.19 2.65 -10.40
N SER A 54 0.97 2.44 -9.79
CA SER A 54 1.20 1.28 -8.92
C SER A 54 0.24 1.31 -7.74
N TYR A 55 -0.42 0.18 -7.45
CA TYR A 55 -1.28 0.08 -6.26
C TYR A 55 -0.55 0.39 -4.95
N ARG A 56 0.78 0.17 -4.89
CA ARG A 56 1.61 0.48 -3.71
C ARG A 56 1.70 1.96 -3.37
N LYS A 57 1.28 2.83 -4.30
CA LYS A 57 1.18 4.28 -4.09
C LYS A 57 -0.22 4.72 -3.64
N LEU A 58 -1.19 3.80 -3.60
CA LEU A 58 -2.54 4.12 -3.13
C LEU A 58 -2.62 4.04 -1.61
N GLU A 59 -3.32 5.00 -1.01
CA GLU A 59 -3.60 5.01 0.43
C GLU A 59 -4.23 3.69 0.91
N GLN A 60 -5.14 3.11 0.11
CA GLN A 60 -5.79 1.84 0.42
C GLN A 60 -4.80 0.68 0.57
N TRP A 61 -3.74 0.68 -0.24
CA TRP A 61 -2.69 -0.34 -0.13
C TRP A 61 -1.88 -0.12 1.15
N ILE A 62 -1.54 1.12 1.47
CA ILE A 62 -0.81 1.45 2.70
C ILE A 62 -1.62 1.03 3.92
N VAL A 63 -2.92 1.36 3.96
CA VAL A 63 -3.84 0.94 5.03
C VAL A 63 -3.95 -0.59 5.12
N ALA A 64 -3.99 -1.30 4.00
CA ALA A 64 -4.00 -2.76 4.00
C ALA A 64 -2.69 -3.35 4.56
N CYS A 65 -1.52 -2.79 4.19
CA CYS A 65 -0.23 -3.15 4.77
C CYS A 65 -0.21 -2.88 6.28
N SER A 66 -0.64 -1.68 6.72
CA SER A 66 -0.75 -1.32 8.12
C SER A 66 -1.58 -2.33 8.90
N THR A 67 -2.74 -2.71 8.35
CA THR A 67 -3.63 -3.73 8.93
C THR A 67 -2.91 -5.07 9.06
N LEU A 68 -2.25 -5.55 8.00
CA LEU A 68 -1.49 -6.80 8.04
C LEU A 68 -0.42 -6.79 9.13
N ILE A 69 0.34 -5.69 9.24
CA ILE A 69 1.36 -5.52 10.29
C ILE A 69 0.71 -5.57 11.66
N SER A 70 -0.30 -4.74 11.93
CA SER A 70 -0.95 -4.63 13.25
C SER A 70 -1.55 -5.95 13.75
N PHE A 71 -2.02 -6.81 12.86
CA PHE A 71 -2.62 -8.11 13.21
C PHE A 71 -1.63 -9.28 13.25
N CYS A 72 -0.32 -9.08 13.00
CA CYS A 72 0.68 -10.14 13.09
C CYS A 72 0.71 -10.76 14.50
N PRO A 73 0.55 -12.09 14.66
CA PRO A 73 0.37 -12.71 15.98
C PRO A 73 1.67 -12.91 16.77
N ASN A 74 2.82 -12.93 16.10
CA ASN A 74 4.14 -13.17 16.69
C ASN A 74 5.24 -12.51 15.83
N LEU A 75 6.47 -12.47 16.37
CA LEU A 75 7.61 -11.82 15.73
C LEU A 75 7.99 -12.46 14.39
N ASP A 76 7.88 -13.79 14.26
CA ASP A 76 8.21 -14.48 13.01
C ASP A 76 7.31 -14.04 11.85
N VAL A 77 6.00 -13.99 12.08
CA VAL A 77 5.02 -13.52 11.09
C VAL A 77 5.23 -12.04 10.78
N LEU A 78 5.49 -11.22 11.81
CA LEU A 78 5.77 -9.79 11.63
C LEU A 78 7.01 -9.56 10.75
N ASN A 79 8.11 -10.26 11.03
CA ASN A 79 9.35 -10.17 10.28
C ASN A 79 9.19 -10.67 8.83
N ALA A 80 8.38 -11.73 8.63
CA ALA A 80 8.06 -12.22 7.30
C ALA A 80 7.27 -11.19 6.48
N VAL A 81 6.23 -10.58 7.07
CA VAL A 81 5.45 -9.50 6.42
C VAL A 81 6.33 -8.30 6.11
N TRP A 82 7.17 -7.87 7.05
CA TRP A 82 8.08 -6.73 6.86
C TRP A 82 9.09 -6.99 5.74
N SER A 83 9.68 -8.19 5.70
CA SER A 83 10.57 -8.61 4.62
C SER A 83 9.89 -8.59 3.24
N MET A 84 8.58 -8.91 3.18
CA MET A 84 7.80 -8.84 1.93
C MET A 84 7.57 -7.39 1.49
N ILE A 85 7.37 -6.46 2.43
CA ILE A 85 7.25 -5.02 2.15
C ILE A 85 8.59 -4.46 1.65
N LEU A 86 9.69 -4.73 2.35
CA LEU A 86 11.03 -4.23 2.00
C LEU A 86 11.50 -4.66 0.61
N ARG A 87 11.12 -5.87 0.14
CA ARG A 87 11.42 -6.31 -1.24
C ARG A 87 10.78 -5.44 -2.31
N GLU A 88 9.74 -4.70 -1.96
CA GLU A 88 8.99 -3.83 -2.86
C GLU A 88 9.20 -2.33 -2.53
N ASP A 89 10.15 -1.99 -1.64
CA ASP A 89 10.41 -0.65 -1.10
C ASP A 89 10.42 0.47 -2.16
N GLN A 90 11.18 0.27 -3.25
CA GLN A 90 11.25 1.19 -4.40
C GLN A 90 9.91 1.55 -5.07
N ARG A 91 8.82 0.82 -4.77
CA ARG A 91 7.48 1.05 -5.34
C ARG A 91 6.58 1.90 -4.43
N TYR A 92 7.00 2.13 -3.20
CA TYR A 92 6.33 2.98 -2.24
C TYR A 92 6.85 4.42 -2.35
N THR A 93 6.12 5.36 -1.77
CA THR A 93 6.64 6.69 -1.50
C THR A 93 7.37 6.68 -0.17
N GLU A 94 8.30 7.61 0.02
CA GLU A 94 9.02 7.79 1.30
C GLU A 94 8.05 7.93 2.48
N ASP A 95 7.06 8.82 2.36
CA ASP A 95 5.98 9.00 3.35
C ASP A 95 5.25 7.70 3.69
N ALA A 96 5.05 6.82 2.69
CA ALA A 96 4.34 5.57 2.90
C ALA A 96 5.20 4.56 3.65
N MET A 97 6.48 4.46 3.30
CA MET A 97 7.43 3.59 4.00
C MET A 97 7.63 4.00 5.44
N TRP A 98 7.84 5.30 5.68
CA TRP A 98 7.94 5.85 7.04
C TRP A 98 6.71 5.52 7.89
N ARG A 99 5.50 5.70 7.34
CA ARG A 99 4.25 5.31 8.05
C ARG A 99 4.18 3.83 8.38
N LEU A 100 4.61 2.96 7.47
CA LEU A 100 4.60 1.51 7.69
C LEU A 100 5.65 1.09 8.72
N GLU A 101 6.82 1.72 8.71
CA GLU A 101 7.90 1.49 9.67
C GLU A 101 7.45 1.81 11.10
N VAL A 102 6.83 2.98 11.31
CA VAL A 102 6.28 3.36 12.63
C VAL A 102 5.30 2.30 13.16
N ILE A 103 4.43 1.75 12.31
CA ILE A 103 3.46 0.73 12.72
C ILE A 103 4.16 -0.61 13.00
N TRP A 104 5.18 -0.95 12.21
CA TRP A 104 6.00 -2.14 12.43
C TRP A 104 6.73 -2.06 13.77
N GLU A 105 7.39 -0.93 14.09
CA GLU A 105 8.09 -0.72 15.35
C GLU A 105 7.15 -0.85 16.56
N GLN A 106 5.98 -0.21 16.48
CA GLN A 106 4.96 -0.31 17.52
C GLN A 106 4.52 -1.76 17.74
N ARG A 107 4.26 -2.51 16.65
CA ARG A 107 3.84 -3.91 16.76
C ARG A 107 4.96 -4.80 17.27
N TYR A 108 6.19 -4.57 16.82
CA TYR A 108 7.38 -5.30 17.25
C TYR A 108 7.57 -5.19 18.75
N LYS A 109 7.54 -3.96 19.28
CA LYS A 109 7.65 -3.70 20.72
C LYS A 109 6.55 -4.42 21.52
N TYR A 110 5.29 -4.29 21.09
CA TYR A 110 4.17 -4.97 21.75
C TYR A 110 4.36 -6.51 21.81
N LEU A 111 4.83 -7.12 20.72
CA LEU A 111 5.02 -8.56 20.66
C LEU A 111 6.22 -9.03 21.48
N LEU A 112 7.29 -8.23 21.54
CA LEU A 112 8.46 -8.48 22.37
C LEU A 112 8.09 -8.45 23.85
N ASP A 113 7.40 -7.40 24.29
CA ASP A 113 6.95 -7.24 25.69
C ASP A 113 6.06 -8.42 26.11
N ARG A 114 5.19 -8.90 25.20
CA ARG A 114 4.31 -10.06 25.42
C ARG A 114 5.07 -11.39 25.54
N GLN A 115 6.24 -11.54 24.92
CA GLN A 115 7.04 -12.77 25.05
C GLN A 115 7.85 -12.80 26.36
N LEU A 116 8.12 -11.63 26.94
CA LEU A 116 8.88 -11.47 28.18
C LEU A 116 8.00 -11.46 29.44
N SER A 117 6.68 -11.47 29.28
CA SER A 117 5.68 -11.51 30.36
C SER A 117 5.08 -12.90 30.53
#